data_AF-A0A8J6GAB6-F1
#
_entry.id   AF-A0A8J6GAB6-F1
#
_cell.length_a   1.000
_cell.length_b   1.000
_cell.length_c   1.000
_cell.angle_alpha   90.00
_cell.angle_beta   90.00
_cell.angle_gamma   90.00
#
_symmetry.space_group_name_H-M   'P 1'
#
loop_
_entity.id
_entity.type
_entity.pdbx_description
1 polymer ?
#
loop_
_entity_poly.entity_id
_entity_poly.type
_entity_poly.pdbx_seq_one_letter_code
_entity_poly.pdbx_strand_id
1 'polypeptide(L)'
;MAAERGSGQQQSQEMMEGERPLRATGKRRAWAWAGTASCRIGTRPPAIASDLCQLPTRLDGAGRLRAREPRPEGGSGQRRPEPREQRGASPPRKGGQTRKRRLWEPSLKAPRLTGEEAGDFDRRVESEESGDEEGKKHSGGIVTDLSQQSLKDGVEQGAEDPEEEHELTVDMETISLDRDAEDVDLNHYRIGKIEGFEVLKKVKSLCLRQNLIKCIENLEELQSLRELDLYDNQIKKIENLEALTELEILDISFNLLRNIEGIDKLTQLKKLFLVNNKISKIENLSTLHQLQMLELGSNRIRAIENIDTLTNLESLFLGKNKITKLQNLDALTNLTVLSMQSNRLTKIEGLQSLVNLRELYLSHNGIEVIEGLENNNKLTMLDIASNRIKKIENISHLTELQEFWMNDNLLESWSDLDELKGARNLETVYLERNPLQKDPQ
;
A
#
# COMPACT_ATOMS: atom_id res chain seq x y z
N MET A 1 -76.47 -1.11 -39.42
CA MET A 1 -76.95 -2.45 -39.83
C MET A 1 -75.94 -3.02 -40.82
N ALA A 2 -75.55 -4.29 -40.80
CA ALA A 2 -75.61 -5.33 -39.76
C ALA A 2 -74.59 -6.44 -40.13
N ALA A 3 -74.14 -7.22 -39.14
CA ALA A 3 -74.03 -8.69 -39.11
C ALA A 3 -73.73 -9.52 -40.40
N GLU A 4 -72.98 -10.64 -40.38
CA GLU A 4 -72.26 -11.38 -39.31
C GLU A 4 -71.36 -12.50 -39.90
N ARG A 5 -70.32 -12.90 -39.14
CA ARG A 5 -69.71 -14.25 -38.93
C ARG A 5 -69.31 -15.20 -40.09
N GLY A 6 -68.18 -15.90 -39.86
CA GLY A 6 -67.78 -17.14 -40.56
C GLY A 6 -66.27 -17.44 -40.53
N SER A 7 -65.64 -17.50 -39.35
CA SER A 7 -65.12 -18.75 -38.74
C SER A 7 -63.97 -19.48 -39.46
N GLY A 8 -62.78 -19.50 -38.83
CA GLY A 8 -61.66 -20.38 -39.19
C GLY A 8 -60.56 -20.34 -38.11
N GLN A 9 -60.27 -21.49 -37.48
CA GLN A 9 -59.29 -21.60 -36.38
C GLN A 9 -57.87 -21.81 -36.90
N GLN A 10 -56.87 -21.25 -36.21
CA GLN A 10 -55.64 -21.99 -35.87
C GLN A 10 -54.91 -21.33 -34.68
N GLN A 11 -54.26 -22.16 -33.86
CA GLN A 11 -53.59 -21.77 -32.61
C GLN A 11 -52.06 -21.83 -32.78
N SER A 12 -51.35 -20.85 -32.19
CA SER A 12 -49.94 -20.93 -31.78
C SER A 12 -49.59 -19.65 -30.99
N GLN A 13 -49.82 -19.63 -29.68
CA GLN A 13 -48.84 -19.91 -28.61
C GLN A 13 -47.75 -18.82 -28.43
N GLU A 14 -47.89 -18.07 -27.34
CA GLU A 14 -46.82 -17.30 -26.71
C GLU A 14 -45.82 -18.23 -26.01
N MET A 15 -44.54 -17.81 -25.96
CA MET A 15 -43.72 -17.83 -24.74
C MET A 15 -42.39 -17.11 -25.01
N MET A 16 -42.11 -16.04 -24.27
CA MET A 16 -40.75 -15.52 -24.09
C MET A 16 -40.17 -16.13 -22.81
N GLU A 17 -39.06 -16.86 -22.91
CA GLU A 17 -38.10 -17.04 -21.81
C GLU A 17 -36.82 -17.75 -22.29
N GLY A 18 -35.66 -17.37 -21.74
CA GLY A 18 -34.52 -18.31 -21.60
C GLY A 18 -33.28 -18.13 -22.48
N GLU A 19 -32.60 -16.98 -22.44
CA GLU A 19 -31.15 -16.95 -22.74
C GLU A 19 -30.32 -17.14 -21.47
N ARG A 20 -29.32 -18.03 -21.54
CA ARG A 20 -28.43 -18.40 -20.42
C ARG A 20 -27.13 -17.61 -20.49
N PRO A 21 -26.60 -17.04 -19.40
CA PRO A 21 -25.27 -16.45 -19.40
C PRO A 21 -24.18 -17.53 -19.43
N LEU A 22 -23.15 -17.30 -20.27
CA LEU A 22 -21.97 -18.16 -20.39
C LEU A 22 -21.06 -18.01 -19.15
N ARG A 23 -20.52 -19.14 -18.66
CA ARG A 23 -19.50 -19.15 -17.59
C ARG A 23 -18.16 -18.64 -18.12
N ALA A 24 -17.71 -17.48 -17.65
CA ALA A 24 -16.32 -17.04 -17.78
C ALA A 24 -15.51 -17.44 -16.53
N THR A 25 -14.54 -18.35 -16.68
CA THR A 25 -13.66 -18.78 -15.59
C THR A 25 -12.48 -17.81 -15.41
N GLY A 26 -12.70 -16.71 -14.68
CA GLY A 26 -11.64 -15.77 -14.31
C GLY A 26 -10.76 -16.29 -13.16
N LYS A 27 -9.52 -16.70 -13.46
CA LYS A 27 -8.50 -16.95 -12.43
C LYS A 27 -8.04 -15.62 -11.85
N ARG A 28 -8.44 -15.29 -10.62
CA ARG A 28 -7.88 -14.15 -9.87
C ARG A 28 -6.40 -14.44 -9.56
N ARG A 29 -5.49 -13.61 -10.08
CA ARG A 29 -4.10 -13.53 -9.57
C ARG A 29 -4.11 -12.64 -8.33
N ALA A 30 -3.81 -13.21 -7.17
CA ALA A 30 -3.54 -12.44 -5.97
C ALA A 30 -2.12 -11.85 -6.05
N TRP A 31 -2.00 -10.54 -5.86
CA TRP A 31 -0.70 -9.89 -5.62
C TRP A 31 -0.48 -9.86 -4.11
N ALA A 32 0.56 -10.52 -3.64
CA ALA A 32 0.88 -10.60 -2.22
C ALA A 32 1.57 -9.31 -1.76
N TRP A 33 0.99 -8.63 -0.76
CA TRP A 33 1.63 -7.51 -0.09
C TRP A 33 2.78 -8.00 0.81
N ALA A 34 3.99 -7.51 0.55
CA ALA A 34 5.16 -7.75 1.39
C ALA A 34 5.36 -6.59 2.38
N GLY A 35 4.65 -6.64 3.51
CA GLY A 35 4.89 -5.75 4.66
C GLY A 35 6.08 -6.23 5.50
N THR A 36 7.01 -5.33 5.82
CA THR A 36 8.26 -5.63 6.54
C THR A 36 8.07 -6.10 7.98
N ALA A 37 9.06 -6.84 8.47
CA ALA A 37 9.01 -7.58 9.73
C ALA A 37 9.03 -6.72 11.00
N SER A 38 8.40 -7.24 12.06
CA SER A 38 8.71 -6.89 13.46
C SER A 38 8.96 -8.17 14.28
N CYS A 39 9.79 -8.06 15.31
CA CYS A 39 10.42 -9.22 15.97
C CYS A 39 9.43 -10.07 16.79
N ARG A 40 9.48 -11.40 16.59
CA ARG A 40 8.86 -12.37 17.51
C ARG A 40 9.76 -12.62 18.72
N ILE A 41 9.34 -12.18 19.91
CA ILE A 41 9.69 -12.86 21.16
C ILE A 41 8.58 -13.88 21.42
N GLY A 42 8.92 -15.16 21.49
CA GLY A 42 7.94 -16.25 21.50
C GLY A 42 7.62 -16.78 22.89
N THR A 43 6.35 -17.04 23.16
CA THR A 43 5.88 -18.12 24.05
C THR A 43 4.61 -18.75 23.46
N ARG A 44 4.47 -20.08 23.60
CA ARG A 44 3.31 -20.85 23.08
C ARG A 44 2.15 -20.84 24.08
N PRO A 45 0.90 -20.95 23.61
CA PRO A 45 -0.15 -21.69 24.29
C PRO A 45 -0.44 -23.05 23.59
N PRO A 46 -1.03 -24.05 24.29
CA PRO A 46 -1.33 -25.37 23.75
C PRO A 46 -2.70 -25.44 23.05
N ALA A 47 -2.83 -26.37 22.10
CA ALA A 47 -4.08 -26.67 21.43
C ALA A 47 -4.96 -27.65 22.24
N ILE A 48 -6.27 -27.47 22.18
CA ILE A 48 -7.27 -28.53 22.42
C ILE A 48 -8.25 -28.49 21.25
N ALA A 49 -8.41 -29.61 20.54
CA ALA A 49 -9.30 -29.75 19.41
C ALA A 49 -10.71 -30.18 19.85
N SER A 50 -11.72 -29.76 19.09
CA SER A 50 -13.11 -30.20 19.24
C SER A 50 -13.60 -30.82 17.93
N ASP A 51 -13.73 -32.14 17.90
CA ASP A 51 -14.28 -32.87 16.75
C ASP A 51 -15.78 -33.18 16.92
N LEU A 52 -16.52 -32.81 15.87
CA LEU A 52 -17.65 -33.50 15.23
C LEU A 52 -18.77 -34.16 16.07
N CYS A 53 -19.98 -33.69 15.81
CA CYS A 53 -21.24 -34.34 16.13
C CYS A 53 -21.42 -35.70 15.43
N GLN A 54 -22.01 -36.68 16.13
CA GLN A 54 -23.11 -37.51 15.59
C GLN A 54 -23.89 -38.26 16.70
N LEU A 55 -25.20 -38.41 16.47
CA LEU A 55 -26.19 -39.16 17.27
C LEU A 55 -26.79 -40.28 16.38
N PRO A 56 -27.59 -41.25 16.90
CA PRO A 56 -27.97 -41.50 18.30
C PRO A 56 -27.76 -42.95 18.79
N THR A 57 -28.00 -43.14 20.09
CA THR A 57 -28.01 -44.39 20.86
C THR A 57 -29.00 -45.48 20.40
N ARG A 58 -28.61 -46.77 20.52
CA ARG A 58 -29.36 -47.77 21.33
C ARG A 58 -28.62 -49.10 21.58
N LEU A 59 -28.78 -49.56 22.83
CA LEU A 59 -28.77 -50.95 23.34
C LEU A 59 -27.45 -51.74 23.57
N ASP A 60 -27.41 -52.26 24.80
CA ASP A 60 -26.86 -53.53 25.30
C ASP A 60 -25.33 -53.79 25.36
N GLY A 61 -24.79 -53.70 26.57
CA GLY A 61 -24.76 -54.91 27.41
C GLY A 61 -23.46 -55.75 27.48
N ALA A 62 -22.57 -55.38 28.41
CA ALA A 62 -21.64 -56.25 29.16
C ALA A 62 -20.52 -57.04 28.42
N GLY A 63 -19.27 -56.85 28.88
CA GLY A 63 -18.13 -57.74 28.58
C GLY A 63 -16.82 -57.25 29.23
N ARG A 64 -16.10 -58.12 29.96
CA ARG A 64 -14.89 -57.77 30.74
C ARG A 64 -13.59 -58.17 30.03
N LEU A 65 -12.52 -57.38 30.24
CA LEU A 65 -11.11 -57.74 30.58
C LEU A 65 -10.53 -59.06 30.00
N ARG A 66 -9.31 -59.14 29.44
CA ARG A 66 -8.00 -58.68 29.97
C ARG A 66 -6.87 -58.88 28.91
N ALA A 67 -5.68 -58.31 29.15
CA ALA A 67 -4.54 -58.26 28.21
C ALA A 67 -3.50 -59.41 28.33
N ARG A 68 -2.62 -59.57 27.32
CA ARG A 68 -1.19 -60.00 27.42
C ARG A 68 -0.39 -59.88 26.10
N GLU A 69 0.88 -59.48 26.21
CA GLU A 69 1.97 -59.59 25.20
C GLU A 69 2.81 -60.89 25.46
N PRO A 70 4.06 -61.12 24.96
CA PRO A 70 4.84 -60.61 23.80
C PRO A 70 5.51 -61.75 22.93
N ARG A 71 6.57 -61.42 22.15
CA ARG A 71 7.40 -62.26 21.22
C ARG A 71 8.23 -63.39 21.91
N PRO A 72 8.92 -64.32 21.16
CA PRO A 72 10.38 -64.17 20.93
C PRO A 72 10.98 -64.79 19.59
N GLU A 73 12.27 -65.18 19.59
CA GLU A 73 13.30 -65.14 18.51
C GLU A 73 13.75 -66.47 17.82
N GLY A 74 14.68 -66.37 16.85
CA GLY A 74 15.69 -67.39 16.44
C GLY A 74 15.88 -67.59 14.90
N GLY A 75 17.05 -67.80 14.28
CA GLY A 75 18.48 -67.82 14.72
C GLY A 75 19.46 -68.35 13.63
N SER A 76 20.80 -68.20 13.83
CA SER A 76 21.96 -68.66 12.97
C SER A 76 22.19 -67.94 11.62
N GLY A 77 23.37 -67.78 11.00
CA GLY A 77 24.81 -68.07 11.30
C GLY A 77 25.67 -67.97 10.00
N GLN A 78 27.02 -67.95 9.93
CA GLN A 78 28.14 -67.71 10.88
C GLN A 78 29.53 -67.76 10.14
N ARG A 79 30.39 -66.70 10.09
CA ARG A 79 31.91 -66.72 10.24
C ARG A 79 32.72 -65.50 9.68
N ARG A 80 33.92 -65.29 10.26
CA ARG A 80 35.03 -64.31 10.00
C ARG A 80 36.23 -65.02 9.27
N PRO A 81 37.46 -64.45 8.99
CA PRO A 81 38.10 -63.17 9.41
C PRO A 81 39.00 -62.36 8.42
N GLU A 82 39.51 -61.24 8.95
CA GLU A 82 40.65 -60.33 8.60
C GLU A 82 42.03 -61.00 8.24
N PRO A 83 43.12 -60.30 7.76
CA PRO A 83 43.69 -59.04 8.34
C PRO A 83 44.57 -58.03 7.51
N ARG A 84 44.79 -56.85 8.13
CA ARG A 84 45.99 -55.94 8.25
C ARG A 84 46.97 -55.56 7.08
N GLU A 85 47.03 -54.24 6.83
CA GLU A 85 48.18 -53.30 7.06
C GLU A 85 49.55 -53.42 6.29
N GLN A 86 49.96 -52.37 5.53
CA GLN A 86 51.16 -51.50 5.77
C GLN A 86 51.72 -50.67 4.56
N ARG A 87 52.02 -49.38 4.83
CA ARG A 87 53.15 -48.50 4.40
C ARG A 87 53.68 -48.45 2.94
N GLY A 88 53.88 -47.23 2.42
CA GLY A 88 55.22 -46.80 1.92
C GLY A 88 55.37 -45.94 0.66
N ALA A 89 56.04 -44.78 0.83
CA ALA A 89 56.93 -44.07 -0.12
C ALA A 89 56.39 -43.21 -1.30
N SER A 90 57.20 -42.18 -1.63
CA SER A 90 57.11 -41.22 -2.76
C SER A 90 58.56 -40.95 -3.25
N PRO A 91 58.84 -40.02 -4.19
CA PRO A 91 58.34 -39.77 -5.56
C PRO A 91 59.49 -39.96 -6.60
N PRO A 92 59.38 -39.47 -7.87
CA PRO A 92 60.13 -38.24 -8.21
C PRO A 92 59.48 -37.32 -9.30
N ARG A 93 60.19 -36.25 -9.69
CA ARG A 93 59.74 -35.04 -10.43
C ARG A 93 59.96 -35.04 -11.96
N LYS A 94 59.16 -34.24 -12.68
CA LYS A 94 59.45 -33.31 -13.84
C LYS A 94 58.08 -32.80 -14.39
N GLY A 95 57.84 -31.56 -14.84
CA GLY A 95 58.57 -30.27 -14.91
C GLY A 95 57.70 -29.19 -15.61
N GLY A 96 57.99 -27.88 -15.43
CA GLY A 96 57.27 -26.71 -16.04
C GLY A 96 56.14 -26.14 -15.14
N GLN A 97 56.16 -24.92 -14.58
CA GLN A 97 56.19 -23.55 -15.15
C GLN A 97 54.94 -23.25 -16.04
N THR A 98 54.13 -22.19 -15.85
CA THR A 98 54.30 -20.89 -15.14
C THR A 98 53.01 -20.27 -14.52
N ARG A 99 53.17 -19.68 -13.32
CA ARG A 99 52.57 -18.42 -12.77
C ARG A 99 51.09 -18.01 -13.05
N LYS A 100 50.30 -17.89 -11.96
CA LYS A 100 49.54 -16.66 -11.61
C LYS A 100 49.74 -16.31 -10.12
N ARG A 101 49.76 -15.01 -9.76
CA ARG A 101 49.90 -14.48 -8.38
C ARG A 101 48.50 -14.34 -7.74
N ARG A 102 48.29 -14.82 -6.50
CA ARG A 102 48.18 -14.00 -5.26
C ARG A 102 47.34 -12.72 -5.47
N LEU A 103 46.05 -12.64 -5.11
CA LEU A 103 45.42 -12.75 -3.77
C LEU A 103 46.05 -11.82 -2.72
N TRP A 104 45.29 -10.81 -2.32
CA TRP A 104 45.53 -9.93 -1.18
C TRP A 104 44.17 -9.60 -0.54
N GLU A 105 43.98 -10.04 0.71
CA GLU A 105 42.87 -9.63 1.58
C GLU A 105 43.38 -8.59 2.57
N PRO A 106 42.61 -7.55 2.92
CA PRO A 106 42.85 -6.73 4.11
C PRO A 106 41.88 -7.12 5.25
N SER A 107 42.42 -7.29 6.45
CA SER A 107 41.64 -7.54 7.68
C SER A 107 42.01 -6.52 8.76
N LEU A 108 41.03 -5.69 9.16
CA LEU A 108 41.06 -4.81 10.35
C LEU A 108 39.63 -4.75 10.91
N LYS A 109 39.32 -5.42 12.02
CA LYS A 109 39.43 -4.94 13.42
C LYS A 109 38.58 -3.72 13.76
N ALA A 110 37.49 -3.96 14.50
CA ALA A 110 36.71 -2.94 15.21
C ALA A 110 37.22 -2.73 16.65
N PRO A 111 36.98 -1.56 17.27
CA PRO A 111 36.98 -1.36 18.71
C PRO A 111 35.55 -1.37 19.29
N ARG A 112 35.42 -1.76 20.57
CA ARG A 112 34.23 -1.46 21.39
C ARG A 112 34.55 -0.28 22.30
N LEU A 113 33.59 0.61 22.53
CA LEU A 113 33.54 1.45 23.73
C LEU A 113 32.12 1.44 24.31
N THR A 114 32.07 1.54 25.64
CA THR A 114 30.89 1.59 26.50
C THR A 114 30.55 3.03 26.85
N GLY A 115 29.26 3.34 27.03
CA GLY A 115 28.83 4.63 27.56
C GLY A 115 27.31 4.74 27.58
N GLU A 116 26.72 4.66 28.76
CA GLU A 116 25.36 5.13 29.02
C GLU A 116 25.37 6.65 29.12
N GLU A 117 24.36 7.34 28.59
CA GLU A 117 23.69 8.45 29.32
C GLU A 117 22.38 8.82 28.61
N ALA A 118 21.40 9.28 29.40
CA ALA A 118 20.11 9.74 28.95
C ALA A 118 20.04 11.28 29.02
N GLY A 119 19.25 11.94 28.17
CA GLY A 119 19.13 13.40 28.23
C GLY A 119 18.20 14.02 27.20
N ASP A 120 16.96 14.25 27.63
CA ASP A 120 15.96 15.22 27.18
C ASP A 120 15.49 15.36 25.71
N PHE A 121 14.21 15.65 25.62
CA PHE A 121 13.39 15.77 24.41
C PHE A 121 12.75 17.16 24.41
N ASP A 122 13.38 18.14 23.79
CA ASP A 122 12.83 19.51 23.75
C ASP A 122 11.96 19.75 22.51
N ARG A 123 10.75 20.27 22.75
CA ARG A 123 9.73 20.52 21.73
C ARG A 123 9.80 21.99 21.31
N ARG A 124 10.46 22.27 20.18
CA ARG A 124 10.34 23.59 19.55
C ARG A 124 9.00 23.71 18.82
N VAL A 125 8.02 24.27 19.51
CA VAL A 125 6.78 24.81 18.91
C VAL A 125 7.12 26.16 18.31
N GLU A 126 6.86 26.35 17.02
CA GLU A 126 6.88 27.68 16.39
C GLU A 126 5.45 28.09 16.07
N SER A 127 4.97 29.06 16.84
CA SER A 127 3.70 29.76 16.67
C SER A 127 4.01 31.14 16.08
N GLU A 128 3.58 31.37 14.85
CA GLU A 128 3.55 32.71 14.27
C GLU A 128 2.18 33.33 14.56
N GLU A 129 2.17 34.38 15.37
CA GLU A 129 0.98 35.16 15.71
C GLU A 129 1.02 36.51 14.97
N SER A 130 -0.13 36.94 14.49
CA SER A 130 -0.33 38.17 13.72
C SER A 130 -0.20 39.44 14.58
N GLY A 131 0.33 40.51 13.99
CA GLY A 131 0.28 41.84 14.60
C GLY A 131 0.61 42.96 13.61
N ASP A 132 -0.41 43.74 13.24
CA ASP A 132 -0.26 45.01 12.52
C ASP A 132 0.40 46.09 13.40
N GLU A 133 1.12 47.06 12.83
CA GLU A 133 0.53 48.37 12.48
C GLU A 133 1.58 49.37 11.90
N GLU A 134 1.11 50.56 11.54
CA GLU A 134 1.82 51.60 10.79
C GLU A 134 2.85 52.40 11.60
N GLY A 135 3.71 53.19 10.91
CA GLY A 135 4.43 54.29 11.59
C GLY A 135 5.78 54.71 11.02
N LYS A 136 5.87 55.12 9.74
CA LYS A 136 7.09 55.75 9.19
C LYS A 136 6.80 57.13 8.60
N LYS A 137 7.35 58.18 9.22
CA LYS A 137 7.63 59.46 8.54
C LYS A 137 8.65 60.32 9.31
N HIS A 138 9.43 61.08 8.52
CA HIS A 138 10.45 62.06 8.93
C HIS A 138 11.73 61.48 9.58
N SER A 139 12.94 62.00 9.30
CA SER A 139 13.38 62.91 8.22
C SER A 139 14.90 63.10 8.29
N GLY A 140 15.52 63.53 7.17
CA GLY A 140 16.74 64.35 7.22
C GLY A 140 18.05 63.56 7.18
N GLY A 141 18.68 63.55 6.00
CA GLY A 141 20.02 62.98 5.82
C GLY A 141 21.15 63.86 6.33
N ILE A 142 22.37 63.51 5.94
CA ILE A 142 23.31 64.40 5.24
C ILE A 142 24.38 63.53 4.57
N VAL A 143 24.85 64.00 3.42
CA VAL A 143 25.86 63.35 2.57
C VAL A 143 27.26 63.67 3.10
N THR A 144 28.18 62.70 3.06
CA THR A 144 29.59 62.98 2.75
C THR A 144 30.16 61.80 1.97
N ASP A 145 30.79 62.13 0.85
CA ASP A 145 31.42 61.23 -0.11
C ASP A 145 32.93 61.22 0.13
N LEU A 146 33.62 60.11 -0.16
CA LEU A 146 34.82 60.06 -1.02
C LEU A 146 35.69 58.82 -0.86
N SER A 147 36.22 58.41 -2.02
CA SER A 147 37.52 57.75 -2.28
C SER A 147 37.56 56.21 -2.37
N GLN A 148 38.38 55.77 -3.33
CA GLN A 148 38.51 54.42 -3.86
C GLN A 148 39.85 53.76 -3.44
N GLN A 149 39.99 52.49 -3.81
CA GLN A 149 41.24 51.74 -4.13
C GLN A 149 41.86 50.80 -3.08
N SER A 150 41.52 49.51 -3.28
CA SER A 150 42.43 48.44 -3.71
C SER A 150 43.19 47.59 -2.67
N LEU A 151 43.53 46.37 -3.13
CA LEU A 151 44.30 45.27 -2.49
C LEU A 151 43.53 44.47 -1.40
N LYS A 152 43.61 43.13 -1.28
CA LYS A 152 43.89 41.96 -2.15
C LYS A 152 43.88 40.70 -1.23
N ASP A 153 43.65 39.53 -1.82
CA ASP A 153 44.01 38.16 -1.36
C ASP A 153 43.14 37.39 -0.32
N GLY A 154 43.00 36.07 -0.55
CA GLY A 154 42.36 35.03 0.32
C GLY A 154 40.90 34.67 -0.05
N VAL A 155 40.58 33.83 -1.06
CA VAL A 155 40.78 32.36 -1.23
C VAL A 155 39.89 31.48 -0.31
N GLU A 156 38.96 30.79 -0.98
CA GLU A 156 38.27 29.52 -0.65
C GLU A 156 37.56 29.33 0.71
N GLN A 157 36.24 29.13 0.64
CA GLN A 157 35.63 27.81 0.92
C GLN A 157 34.27 27.70 0.24
N GLY A 158 34.17 26.82 -0.76
CA GLY A 158 32.88 26.39 -1.31
C GLY A 158 32.26 25.35 -0.37
N ALA A 159 30.95 25.40 -0.19
CA ALA A 159 30.23 24.31 0.45
C ALA A 159 30.16 23.14 -0.54
N GLU A 160 30.84 22.04 -0.22
CA GLU A 160 30.72 20.79 -0.96
C GLU A 160 29.32 20.19 -0.67
N ASP A 161 28.50 20.06 -1.71
CA ASP A 161 27.34 19.16 -1.67
C ASP A 161 27.84 17.72 -1.41
N PRO A 162 27.11 16.90 -0.64
CA PRO A 162 27.51 15.52 -0.40
C PRO A 162 27.57 14.74 -1.71
N GLU A 163 28.67 14.02 -1.91
CA GLU A 163 29.04 13.33 -3.14
C GLU A 163 27.85 12.51 -3.72
N GLU A 164 27.44 12.81 -4.96
CA GLU A 164 26.58 11.87 -5.71
C GLU A 164 27.40 10.59 -5.95
N GLU A 165 27.12 9.52 -5.19
CA GLU A 165 27.54 8.18 -5.58
C GLU A 165 26.98 7.90 -6.98
N HIS A 166 27.84 7.91 -8.00
CA HIS A 166 27.47 7.57 -9.37
C HIS A 166 27.12 6.08 -9.45
N GLU A 167 25.89 5.73 -9.09
CA GLU A 167 25.32 4.41 -9.35
C GLU A 167 25.43 4.11 -10.85
N LEU A 168 26.10 3.02 -11.18
CA LEU A 168 26.30 2.59 -12.56
C LEU A 168 24.96 2.18 -13.17
N THR A 169 24.43 3.04 -14.04
CA THR A 169 23.24 2.81 -14.83
C THR A 169 23.52 1.77 -15.92
N VAL A 170 22.54 0.92 -16.21
CA VAL A 170 22.64 0.00 -17.36
C VAL A 170 22.42 0.77 -18.66
N ASP A 171 23.29 0.54 -19.63
CA ASP A 171 23.16 1.04 -20.99
C ASP A 171 22.03 0.29 -21.72
N MET A 172 21.05 1.03 -22.24
CA MET A 172 19.88 0.45 -22.93
C MET A 172 20.25 -0.38 -24.16
N GLU A 173 21.42 -0.17 -24.77
CA GLU A 173 21.93 -1.04 -25.86
C GLU A 173 22.08 -2.52 -25.43
N THR A 174 22.18 -2.80 -24.13
CA THR A 174 22.30 -4.16 -23.60
C THR A 174 20.96 -4.87 -23.37
N ILE A 175 19.83 -4.14 -23.44
CA ILE A 175 18.49 -4.67 -23.17
C ILE A 175 17.81 -5.05 -24.48
N SER A 176 17.56 -6.34 -24.69
CA SER A 176 16.87 -6.85 -25.87
C SER A 176 15.36 -6.58 -25.79
N LEU A 177 14.90 -5.48 -26.38
CA LEU A 177 13.48 -5.15 -26.51
C LEU A 177 12.84 -5.88 -27.70
N ASP A 178 11.76 -6.62 -27.46
CA ASP A 178 10.93 -7.20 -28.53
C ASP A 178 9.93 -6.16 -29.03
N ARG A 179 10.07 -5.79 -30.31
CA ARG A 179 9.23 -4.81 -31.02
C ARG A 179 7.73 -5.11 -30.96
N ASP A 180 7.36 -6.39 -30.93
CA ASP A 180 5.98 -6.86 -30.99
C ASP A 180 5.41 -7.24 -29.60
N ALA A 181 6.15 -7.06 -28.52
CA ALA A 181 5.69 -7.32 -27.16
C ALA A 181 4.55 -6.38 -26.73
N GLU A 182 3.51 -6.95 -26.10
CA GLU A 182 2.43 -6.19 -25.48
C GLU A 182 2.73 -5.83 -24.02
N ASP A 183 3.47 -6.68 -23.30
CA ASP A 183 3.88 -6.48 -21.91
C ASP A 183 5.41 -6.45 -21.84
N VAL A 184 5.98 -5.37 -21.27
CA VAL A 184 7.43 -5.17 -21.12
C VAL A 184 7.76 -4.94 -19.65
N ASP A 185 8.45 -5.91 -19.04
CA ASP A 185 8.90 -5.85 -17.65
C ASP A 185 10.42 -5.60 -17.59
N LEU A 186 10.79 -4.43 -17.10
CA LEU A 186 12.15 -3.96 -16.87
C LEU A 186 12.36 -3.58 -15.39
N ASN A 187 11.79 -4.37 -14.49
CA ASN A 187 11.91 -4.16 -13.04
C ASN A 187 13.33 -4.42 -12.53
N HIS A 188 13.89 -3.46 -11.78
CA HIS A 188 15.21 -3.54 -11.13
C HIS A 188 16.41 -3.71 -12.10
N TYR A 189 16.35 -3.07 -13.28
CA TYR A 189 17.43 -3.06 -14.27
C TYR A 189 18.45 -1.92 -14.08
N ARG A 190 18.26 -1.03 -13.09
CA ARG A 190 19.10 0.18 -12.88
C ARG A 190 19.14 1.10 -14.10
N ILE A 191 18.02 1.20 -14.81
CA ILE A 191 17.84 2.14 -15.92
C ILE A 191 17.83 3.56 -15.32
N GLY A 192 18.80 4.40 -15.68
CA GLY A 192 18.87 5.79 -15.21
C GLY A 192 18.09 6.78 -16.09
N LYS A 193 17.81 6.38 -17.33
CA LYS A 193 17.24 7.22 -18.37
C LYS A 193 16.35 6.37 -19.29
N ILE A 194 15.20 6.90 -19.67
CA ILE A 194 14.30 6.26 -20.64
C ILE A 194 14.79 6.63 -22.04
N GLU A 195 15.32 5.67 -22.80
CA GLU A 195 15.76 5.85 -24.19
C GLU A 195 15.75 4.51 -24.95
N GLY A 196 15.56 4.52 -26.28
CA GLY A 196 15.49 3.29 -27.08
C GLY A 196 14.14 2.55 -27.02
N PHE A 197 13.13 3.14 -26.38
CA PHE A 197 11.79 2.55 -26.26
C PHE A 197 10.96 2.69 -27.55
N GLU A 198 11.39 3.52 -28.51
CA GLU A 198 10.68 3.78 -29.78
C GLU A 198 10.54 2.54 -30.66
N VAL A 199 11.33 1.49 -30.37
CA VAL A 199 11.29 0.17 -31.00
C VAL A 199 10.01 -0.59 -30.65
N LEU A 200 9.42 -0.35 -29.48
CA LEU A 200 8.20 -1.01 -29.01
C LEU A 200 6.97 -0.43 -29.72
N LYS A 201 6.38 -1.16 -30.67
CA LYS A 201 5.24 -0.65 -31.48
C LYS A 201 3.87 -1.24 -31.09
N LYS A 202 3.82 -2.12 -30.09
CA LYS A 202 2.57 -2.75 -29.59
C LYS A 202 2.46 -2.81 -28.07
N VAL A 203 3.36 -2.16 -27.34
CA VAL A 203 3.36 -2.20 -25.88
C VAL A 203 2.08 -1.58 -25.32
N LYS A 204 1.48 -2.27 -24.36
CA LYS A 204 0.27 -1.92 -23.61
C LYS A 204 0.59 -1.78 -22.13
N SER A 205 1.46 -2.63 -21.58
CA SER A 205 1.94 -2.54 -20.20
C SER A 205 3.46 -2.38 -20.18
N LEU A 206 3.95 -1.29 -19.54
CA LEU A 206 5.36 -0.99 -19.38
C LEU A 206 5.70 -0.86 -17.89
N CYS A 207 6.48 -1.81 -17.38
CA CYS A 207 6.88 -1.89 -15.99
C CYS A 207 8.36 -1.51 -15.84
N LEU A 208 8.62 -0.39 -15.17
CA LEU A 208 9.94 0.22 -14.96
C LEU A 208 10.25 0.37 -13.46
N ARG A 209 9.76 -0.56 -12.61
CA ARG A 209 9.88 -0.42 -11.15
C ARG A 209 11.33 -0.55 -10.66
N GLN A 210 11.65 0.10 -9.56
CA GLN A 210 12.93 -0.03 -8.86
C GLN A 210 14.14 0.30 -9.77
N ASN A 211 14.00 1.35 -10.57
CA ASN A 211 15.05 1.86 -11.45
C ASN A 211 15.57 3.20 -10.93
N LEU A 212 16.48 3.82 -11.68
CA LEU A 212 17.18 5.06 -11.30
C LEU A 212 16.67 6.25 -12.12
N ILE A 213 15.45 6.16 -12.66
CA ILE A 213 14.88 7.14 -13.59
C ILE A 213 14.66 8.46 -12.87
N LYS A 214 15.33 9.53 -13.33
CA LYS A 214 15.22 10.89 -12.75
C LYS A 214 14.17 11.77 -13.44
N CYS A 215 13.86 11.50 -14.71
CA CYS A 215 12.95 12.28 -15.56
C CYS A 215 12.09 11.33 -16.42
N ILE A 216 10.87 11.77 -16.76
CA ILE A 216 10.01 11.09 -17.75
C ILE A 216 10.31 11.71 -19.12
N GLU A 217 10.72 10.91 -20.10
CA GLU A 217 11.10 11.34 -21.46
C GLU A 217 11.00 10.15 -22.43
N ASN A 218 10.92 10.42 -23.74
CA ASN A 218 10.99 9.41 -24.81
C ASN A 218 9.90 8.31 -24.74
N LEU A 219 8.71 8.68 -24.27
CA LEU A 219 7.51 7.82 -24.23
C LEU A 219 6.44 8.22 -25.26
N GLU A 220 6.65 9.30 -26.02
CA GLU A 220 5.64 9.95 -26.87
C GLU A 220 5.19 9.07 -28.05
N GLU A 221 6.04 8.15 -28.48
CA GLU A 221 5.79 7.16 -29.53
C GLU A 221 4.93 5.97 -29.05
N LEU A 222 4.75 5.77 -27.74
CA LEU A 222 4.08 4.60 -27.15
C LEU A 222 2.56 4.79 -27.04
N GLN A 223 1.91 5.24 -28.13
CA GLN A 223 0.50 5.64 -28.13
C GLN A 223 -0.49 4.51 -27.76
N SER A 224 -0.08 3.24 -27.88
CA SER A 224 -0.85 2.05 -27.47
C SER A 224 -0.78 1.73 -25.97
N LEU A 225 -0.01 2.48 -25.19
CA LEU A 225 0.24 2.18 -23.79
C LEU A 225 -1.00 2.46 -22.93
N ARG A 226 -1.33 1.49 -22.08
CA ARG A 226 -2.49 1.48 -21.18
C ARG A 226 -2.10 1.45 -19.72
N GLU A 227 -0.98 0.82 -19.41
CA GLU A 227 -0.44 0.70 -18.06
C GLU A 227 1.01 1.18 -18.09
N LEU A 228 1.32 2.21 -17.31
CA LEU A 228 2.68 2.72 -17.09
C LEU A 228 3.00 2.66 -15.61
N ASP A 229 4.06 1.95 -15.27
CA ASP A 229 4.47 1.74 -13.90
C ASP A 229 5.93 2.19 -13.68
N LEU A 230 6.07 3.28 -12.93
CA LEU A 230 7.31 3.96 -12.57
C LEU A 230 7.54 3.89 -11.05
N TYR A 231 6.93 2.92 -10.35
CA TYR A 231 7.05 2.72 -8.90
C TYR A 231 8.53 2.63 -8.45
N ASP A 232 8.91 3.33 -7.38
CA ASP A 232 10.26 3.29 -6.79
C ASP A 232 11.33 3.75 -7.80
N ASN A 233 11.30 5.04 -8.11
CA ASN A 233 12.22 5.75 -9.00
C ASN A 233 12.57 7.14 -8.40
N GLN A 234 13.34 7.95 -9.11
CA GLN A 234 13.86 9.24 -8.64
C GLN A 234 13.15 10.45 -9.29
N ILE A 235 11.95 10.25 -9.84
CA ILE A 235 11.22 11.25 -10.64
C ILE A 235 10.76 12.42 -9.76
N LYS A 236 11.10 13.64 -10.17
CA LYS A 236 10.82 14.88 -9.42
C LYS A 236 9.57 15.64 -9.92
N LYS A 237 9.15 15.40 -11.16
CA LYS A 237 8.04 16.06 -11.85
C LYS A 237 7.34 15.09 -12.80
N ILE A 238 6.02 15.24 -12.94
CA ILE A 238 5.25 14.55 -13.98
C ILE A 238 5.23 15.42 -15.23
N GLU A 239 5.78 14.94 -16.34
CA GLU A 239 5.83 15.62 -17.63
C GLU A 239 5.97 14.61 -18.76
N ASN A 240 5.80 15.03 -20.03
CA ASN A 240 5.96 14.20 -21.23
C ASN A 240 5.01 12.98 -21.33
N LEU A 241 3.92 12.95 -20.55
CA LEU A 241 2.86 11.92 -20.64
C LEU A 241 1.69 12.33 -21.57
N GLU A 242 1.67 13.56 -22.05
CA GLU A 242 0.56 14.17 -22.80
C GLU A 242 0.15 13.46 -24.10
N ALA A 243 1.05 12.66 -24.70
CA ALA A 243 0.77 11.83 -25.88
C ALA A 243 0.02 10.53 -25.54
N LEU A 244 0.08 10.05 -24.29
CA LEU A 244 -0.41 8.73 -23.86
C LEU A 244 -1.91 8.73 -23.58
N THR A 245 -2.71 9.14 -24.57
CA THR A 245 -4.15 9.36 -24.40
C THR A 245 -4.99 8.09 -24.13
N GLU A 246 -4.47 6.89 -24.43
CA GLU A 246 -5.08 5.60 -24.08
C GLU A 246 -4.73 5.08 -22.66
N LEU A 247 -3.95 5.84 -21.86
CA LEU A 247 -3.48 5.36 -20.57
C LEU A 247 -4.64 5.17 -19.56
N GLU A 248 -4.81 3.93 -19.08
CA GLU A 248 -5.84 3.52 -18.12
C GLU A 248 -5.29 3.44 -16.68
N ILE A 249 -4.01 3.09 -16.50
CA ILE A 249 -3.34 2.92 -15.21
C ILE A 249 -1.99 3.63 -15.21
N LEU A 250 -1.75 4.44 -14.19
CA LEU A 250 -0.50 5.15 -13.96
C LEU A 250 -0.04 4.97 -12.51
N ASP A 251 1.13 4.38 -12.31
CA ASP A 251 1.80 4.33 -11.01
C ASP A 251 3.10 5.14 -11.05
N ILE A 252 3.18 6.19 -10.23
CA ILE A 252 4.40 6.97 -9.97
C ILE A 252 4.61 7.08 -8.45
N SER A 253 4.29 6.01 -7.73
CA SER A 253 4.51 5.87 -6.30
C SER A 253 6.00 5.76 -5.95
N PHE A 254 6.36 6.05 -4.71
CA PHE A 254 7.74 5.99 -4.20
C PHE A 254 8.72 6.80 -5.08
N ASN A 255 8.31 8.03 -5.39
CA ASN A 255 9.10 8.99 -6.17
C ASN A 255 9.30 10.30 -5.38
N LEU A 256 9.83 11.33 -6.03
CA LEU A 256 10.19 12.61 -5.40
C LEU A 256 9.24 13.77 -5.77
N LEU A 257 8.05 13.45 -6.29
CA LEU A 257 7.06 14.41 -6.78
C LEU A 257 6.60 15.38 -5.69
N ARG A 258 6.46 16.67 -6.03
CA ARG A 258 5.99 17.72 -5.09
C ARG A 258 4.59 18.25 -5.40
N ASN A 259 4.18 18.21 -6.66
CA ASN A 259 2.91 18.71 -7.17
C ASN A 259 2.26 17.61 -8.04
N ILE A 260 0.96 17.74 -8.29
CA ILE A 260 0.25 16.95 -9.29
C ILE A 260 0.13 17.82 -10.55
N GLU A 261 0.72 17.40 -11.66
CA GLU A 261 0.74 18.12 -12.94
C GLU A 261 0.90 17.10 -14.10
N GLY A 262 0.87 17.55 -15.36
CA GLY A 262 1.20 16.70 -16.52
C GLY A 262 0.24 15.54 -16.86
N ILE A 263 -0.90 15.43 -16.16
CA ILE A 263 -1.89 14.35 -16.33
C ILE A 263 -3.24 14.82 -16.91
N ASP A 264 -3.39 16.10 -17.20
CA ASP A 264 -4.67 16.71 -17.63
C ASP A 264 -5.21 16.14 -18.95
N LYS A 265 -4.33 15.59 -19.80
CA LYS A 265 -4.66 14.95 -21.08
C LYS A 265 -5.09 13.48 -20.95
N LEU A 266 -4.85 12.83 -19.81
CA LEU A 266 -5.03 11.38 -19.61
C LEU A 266 -6.51 11.02 -19.31
N THR A 267 -7.42 11.40 -20.21
CA THR A 267 -8.88 11.32 -19.99
C THR A 267 -9.46 9.89 -19.87
N GLN A 268 -8.68 8.86 -20.18
CA GLN A 268 -9.05 7.44 -20.05
C GLN A 268 -8.57 6.81 -18.72
N LEU A 269 -7.88 7.58 -17.87
CA LEU A 269 -7.21 7.08 -16.68
C LEU A 269 -8.22 6.66 -15.59
N LYS A 270 -8.16 5.38 -15.21
CA LYS A 270 -9.04 4.71 -14.25
C LYS A 270 -8.39 4.52 -12.89
N LYS A 271 -7.06 4.34 -12.83
CA LYS A 271 -6.32 4.15 -11.58
C LYS A 271 -5.04 4.99 -11.55
N LEU A 272 -4.93 5.86 -10.54
CA LEU A 272 -3.77 6.71 -10.31
C LEU A 272 -3.15 6.40 -8.95
N PHE A 273 -1.89 5.97 -8.96
CA PHE A 273 -1.11 5.68 -7.76
C PHE A 273 0.05 6.68 -7.62
N LEU A 274 0.04 7.43 -6.52
CA LEU A 274 1.03 8.46 -6.18
C LEU A 274 1.50 8.29 -4.73
N VAL A 275 1.55 7.04 -4.23
CA VAL A 275 1.91 6.71 -2.83
C VAL A 275 3.30 7.23 -2.50
N ASN A 276 3.52 7.69 -1.27
CA ASN A 276 4.86 8.00 -0.73
C ASN A 276 5.66 8.99 -1.59
N ASN A 277 5.01 10.07 -1.99
CA ASN A 277 5.63 11.23 -2.64
C ASN A 277 5.71 12.41 -1.65
N LYS A 278 6.04 13.61 -2.14
CA LYS A 278 6.12 14.86 -1.36
C LYS A 278 4.97 15.81 -1.71
N ILE A 279 3.87 15.28 -2.26
CA ILE A 279 2.70 16.04 -2.73
C ILE A 279 2.05 16.76 -1.55
N SER A 280 1.87 18.08 -1.68
CA SER A 280 1.35 18.93 -0.59
C SER A 280 -0.11 19.36 -0.76
N LYS A 281 -0.66 19.23 -1.98
CA LYS A 281 -2.01 19.66 -2.35
C LYS A 281 -2.61 18.72 -3.39
N ILE A 282 -3.93 18.55 -3.38
CA ILE A 282 -4.67 17.87 -4.46
C ILE A 282 -5.09 18.91 -5.48
N GLU A 283 -4.64 18.78 -6.73
CA GLU A 283 -4.94 19.70 -7.83
C GLU A 283 -4.73 19.01 -9.19
N ASN A 284 -5.16 19.65 -10.28
CA ASN A 284 -4.99 19.17 -11.67
C ASN A 284 -5.56 17.78 -11.99
N LEU A 285 -6.51 17.27 -11.18
CA LEU A 285 -7.25 16.02 -11.43
C LEU A 285 -8.58 16.22 -12.18
N SER A 286 -8.97 17.47 -12.46
CA SER A 286 -10.36 17.82 -12.82
C SER A 286 -10.86 17.29 -14.17
N THR A 287 -9.97 16.78 -15.02
CA THR A 287 -10.29 16.18 -16.33
C THR A 287 -10.44 14.65 -16.27
N LEU A 288 -10.08 14.01 -15.16
CA LEU A 288 -10.01 12.55 -15.01
C LEU A 288 -11.38 11.94 -14.67
N HIS A 289 -12.40 12.23 -15.46
CA HIS A 289 -13.79 11.82 -15.18
C HIS A 289 -13.99 10.29 -15.14
N GLN A 290 -13.06 9.48 -15.67
CA GLN A 290 -13.12 8.01 -15.63
C GLN A 290 -12.38 7.41 -14.43
N LEU A 291 -11.83 8.23 -13.52
CA LEU A 291 -11.04 7.73 -12.40
C LEU A 291 -11.90 6.95 -11.40
N GLN A 292 -11.59 5.67 -11.23
CA GLN A 292 -12.22 4.75 -10.28
C GLN A 292 -11.41 4.60 -8.99
N MET A 293 -10.09 4.75 -9.06
CA MET A 293 -9.19 4.59 -7.91
C MET A 293 -8.16 5.71 -7.87
N LEU A 294 -8.11 6.40 -6.72
CA LEU A 294 -7.13 7.45 -6.45
C LEU A 294 -6.39 7.12 -5.15
N GLU A 295 -5.09 6.90 -5.27
CA GLU A 295 -4.22 6.57 -4.15
C GLU A 295 -3.14 7.64 -3.98
N LEU A 296 -3.26 8.38 -2.88
CA LEU A 296 -2.44 9.53 -2.49
C LEU A 296 -1.85 9.34 -1.07
N GLY A 297 -1.77 8.11 -0.58
CA GLY A 297 -1.25 7.77 0.73
C GLY A 297 0.21 8.14 0.95
N SER A 298 0.60 8.36 2.21
CA SER A 298 1.97 8.75 2.62
C SER A 298 2.50 10.03 1.97
N ASN A 299 1.63 11.02 1.73
CA ASN A 299 1.99 12.32 1.19
C ASN A 299 1.98 13.43 2.28
N ARG A 300 1.95 14.70 1.86
CA ARG A 300 1.98 15.88 2.74
C ARG A 300 0.68 16.70 2.67
N ILE A 301 -0.39 16.11 2.13
CA ILE A 301 -1.68 16.75 1.88
C ILE A 301 -2.30 17.21 3.19
N ARG A 302 -2.83 18.44 3.22
CA ARG A 302 -3.41 19.07 4.43
C ARG A 302 -4.94 19.20 4.39
N ALA A 303 -5.54 19.18 3.21
CA ALA A 303 -6.97 19.32 2.99
C ALA A 303 -7.43 18.44 1.83
N ILE A 304 -8.70 18.03 1.87
CA ILE A 304 -9.39 17.41 0.74
C ILE A 304 -9.99 18.55 -0.09
N GLU A 305 -9.68 18.60 -1.38
CA GLU A 305 -10.11 19.65 -2.32
C GLU A 305 -9.94 19.17 -3.77
N ASN A 306 -10.64 19.81 -4.72
CA ASN A 306 -10.47 19.64 -6.16
C ASN A 306 -10.75 18.22 -6.70
N ILE A 307 -11.58 17.42 -6.01
CA ILE A 307 -11.99 16.06 -6.40
C ILE A 307 -13.47 15.95 -6.78
N ASP A 308 -14.22 17.06 -6.74
CA ASP A 308 -15.68 17.10 -6.96
C ASP A 308 -16.12 16.66 -8.37
N THR A 309 -15.18 16.60 -9.31
CA THR A 309 -15.36 16.18 -10.71
C THR A 309 -15.17 14.68 -10.92
N LEU A 310 -14.67 13.95 -9.92
CA LEU A 310 -14.33 12.52 -9.98
C LEU A 310 -15.54 11.66 -9.59
N THR A 311 -16.67 11.84 -10.27
CA THR A 311 -17.95 11.21 -9.88
C THR A 311 -17.98 9.68 -10.01
N ASN A 312 -17.03 9.09 -10.74
CA ASN A 312 -16.87 7.63 -10.90
C ASN A 312 -15.89 7.00 -9.88
N LEU A 313 -15.40 7.75 -8.90
CA LEU A 313 -14.40 7.28 -7.94
C LEU A 313 -15.01 6.26 -6.96
N GLU A 314 -14.52 5.02 -7.01
CA GLU A 314 -14.96 3.88 -6.19
C GLU A 314 -14.07 3.69 -4.96
N SER A 315 -12.77 4.03 -5.03
CA SER A 315 -11.81 3.84 -3.93
C SER A 315 -10.83 5.01 -3.78
N LEU A 316 -10.90 5.71 -2.64
CA LEU A 316 -10.07 6.87 -2.31
C LEU A 316 -9.17 6.56 -1.11
N PHE A 317 -7.86 6.66 -1.31
CA PHE A 317 -6.86 6.41 -0.27
C PHE A 317 -6.03 7.68 -0.03
N LEU A 318 -6.10 8.18 1.20
CA LEU A 318 -5.45 9.39 1.69
C LEU A 318 -4.74 9.13 3.03
N GLY A 319 -4.45 7.87 3.35
CA GLY A 319 -3.78 7.49 4.59
C GLY A 319 -2.38 8.10 4.76
N LYS A 320 -1.88 8.26 5.99
CA LYS A 320 -0.56 8.84 6.31
C LYS A 320 -0.34 10.23 5.70
N ASN A 321 -1.35 11.09 5.75
CA ASN A 321 -1.27 12.50 5.34
C ASN A 321 -1.35 13.44 6.55
N LYS A 322 -1.62 14.73 6.33
CA LYS A 322 -1.76 15.77 7.38
C LYS A 322 -3.16 16.37 7.39
N ILE A 323 -4.16 15.63 6.91
CA ILE A 323 -5.53 16.12 6.76
C ILE A 323 -6.18 16.26 8.13
N THR A 324 -6.76 17.44 8.38
CA THR A 324 -7.38 17.80 9.68
C THR A 324 -8.91 17.69 9.68
N LYS A 325 -9.54 17.72 8.51
CA LYS A 325 -11.00 17.72 8.35
C LYS A 325 -11.46 16.85 7.18
N LEU A 326 -12.56 16.11 7.37
CA LEU A 326 -13.33 15.49 6.29
C LEU A 326 -14.26 16.53 5.66
N GLN A 327 -14.06 16.81 4.37
CA GLN A 327 -14.80 17.82 3.60
C GLN A 327 -14.66 17.52 2.10
N ASN A 328 -15.50 18.12 1.26
CA ASN A 328 -15.43 18.03 -0.20
C ASN A 328 -15.46 16.58 -0.73
N LEU A 329 -16.30 15.75 -0.10
CA LEU A 329 -16.57 14.36 -0.51
C LEU A 329 -17.99 14.19 -1.10
N ASP A 330 -18.81 15.24 -1.07
CA ASP A 330 -20.25 15.16 -1.36
C ASP A 330 -20.60 14.73 -2.79
N ALA A 331 -19.72 15.02 -3.75
CA ALA A 331 -19.90 14.59 -5.14
C ALA A 331 -19.59 13.09 -5.37
N LEU A 332 -18.87 12.44 -4.45
CA LEU A 332 -18.33 11.08 -4.62
C LEU A 332 -19.35 9.99 -4.25
N THR A 333 -20.57 10.09 -4.76
CA THR A 333 -21.70 9.21 -4.39
C THR A 333 -21.48 7.73 -4.74
N ASN A 334 -20.54 7.42 -5.64
CA ASN A 334 -20.12 6.06 -6.00
C ASN A 334 -19.01 5.47 -5.11
N LEU A 335 -18.48 6.24 -4.14
CA LEU A 335 -17.37 5.78 -3.30
C LEU A 335 -17.78 4.59 -2.44
N THR A 336 -16.99 3.52 -2.52
CA THR A 336 -17.17 2.26 -1.76
C THR A 336 -16.09 2.05 -0.70
N VAL A 337 -14.87 2.55 -0.95
CA VAL A 337 -13.72 2.44 -0.03
C VAL A 337 -13.15 3.82 0.24
N LEU A 338 -13.03 4.19 1.53
CA LEU A 338 -12.38 5.42 1.98
C LEU A 338 -11.33 5.09 3.04
N SER A 339 -10.05 5.35 2.75
CA SER A 339 -8.96 5.24 3.72
C SER A 339 -8.38 6.59 4.08
N MET A 340 -8.50 6.95 5.35
CA MET A 340 -8.02 8.18 5.98
C MET A 340 -7.14 7.88 7.21
N GLN A 341 -6.60 6.66 7.30
CA GLN A 341 -5.77 6.21 8.42
C GLN A 341 -4.55 7.13 8.64
N SER A 342 -4.05 7.26 9.87
CA SER A 342 -2.84 8.06 10.19
C SER A 342 -2.92 9.52 9.68
N ASN A 343 -4.03 10.21 9.96
CA ASN A 343 -4.23 11.63 9.66
C ASN A 343 -4.34 12.44 10.97
N ARG A 344 -4.97 13.62 10.91
CA ARG A 344 -5.15 14.55 12.04
C ARG A 344 -6.64 14.87 12.27
N LEU A 345 -7.52 13.95 11.89
CA LEU A 345 -8.97 14.11 12.05
C LEU A 345 -9.34 14.07 13.53
N THR A 346 -10.22 14.97 13.97
CA THR A 346 -10.74 15.02 15.36
C THR A 346 -12.22 14.68 15.46
N LYS A 347 -12.94 14.68 14.33
CA LYS A 347 -14.38 14.46 14.22
C LYS A 347 -14.69 13.67 12.94
N ILE A 348 -15.73 12.85 12.99
CA ILE A 348 -16.32 12.22 11.80
C ILE A 348 -17.42 13.15 11.28
N GLU A 349 -17.28 13.64 10.06
CA GLU A 349 -18.24 14.53 9.39
C GLU A 349 -18.08 14.42 7.86
N GLY A 350 -19.00 14.99 7.08
CA GLY A 350 -18.86 15.06 5.61
C GLY A 350 -19.03 13.73 4.86
N LEU A 351 -19.52 12.66 5.52
CA LEU A 351 -19.76 11.33 4.91
C LEU A 351 -21.22 11.10 4.48
N GLN A 352 -22.10 12.10 4.70
CA GLN A 352 -23.55 11.99 4.53
C GLN A 352 -23.99 11.62 3.11
N SER A 353 -23.24 12.04 2.11
CA SER A 353 -23.52 11.80 0.68
C SER A 353 -23.01 10.42 0.20
N LEU A 354 -22.18 9.74 0.99
CA LEU A 354 -21.48 8.50 0.62
C LEU A 354 -22.35 7.25 0.90
N VAL A 355 -23.55 7.21 0.32
CA VAL A 355 -24.57 6.16 0.54
C VAL A 355 -24.17 4.77 0.02
N ASN A 356 -23.07 4.67 -0.71
CA ASN A 356 -22.51 3.41 -1.24
C ASN A 356 -21.25 2.94 -0.49
N LEU A 357 -20.81 3.66 0.55
CA LEU A 357 -19.61 3.34 1.31
C LEU A 357 -19.75 1.97 2.01
N ARG A 358 -18.74 1.12 1.84
CA ARG A 358 -18.65 -0.24 2.39
C ARG A 358 -17.48 -0.41 3.35
N GLU A 359 -16.36 0.22 3.04
CA GLU A 359 -15.14 0.16 3.84
C GLU A 359 -14.71 1.59 4.24
N LEU A 360 -14.59 1.81 5.54
CA LEU A 360 -14.19 3.10 6.10
C LEU A 360 -13.06 2.90 7.12
N TYR A 361 -11.88 3.40 6.78
CA TYR A 361 -10.68 3.29 7.61
C TYR A 361 -10.24 4.65 8.15
N LEU A 362 -10.46 4.88 9.44
CA LEU A 362 -10.16 6.11 10.18
C LEU A 362 -9.15 5.90 11.31
N SER A 363 -8.43 4.76 11.35
CA SER A 363 -7.49 4.48 12.44
C SER A 363 -6.31 5.46 12.55
N HIS A 364 -5.69 5.53 13.72
CA HIS A 364 -4.60 6.46 14.01
C HIS A 364 -4.96 7.93 13.73
N ASN A 365 -6.10 8.37 14.26
CA ASN A 365 -6.54 9.76 14.23
C ASN A 365 -6.75 10.28 15.68
N GLY A 366 -7.35 11.46 15.83
CA GLY A 366 -7.69 12.08 17.12
C GLY A 366 -9.19 12.09 17.40
N ILE A 367 -9.97 11.15 16.84
CA ILE A 367 -11.43 11.12 16.95
C ILE A 367 -11.84 10.74 18.39
N GLU A 368 -12.78 11.48 18.99
CA GLU A 368 -13.24 11.24 20.36
C GLU A 368 -14.67 10.66 20.45
N VAL A 369 -15.48 10.81 19.40
CA VAL A 369 -16.91 10.43 19.35
C VAL A 369 -17.22 9.77 18.00
N ILE A 370 -18.11 8.77 18.01
CA ILE A 370 -18.66 8.15 16.79
C ILE A 370 -19.97 8.88 16.44
N GLU A 371 -20.02 9.51 15.26
CA GLU A 371 -21.13 10.31 14.75
C GLU A 371 -20.99 10.45 13.22
N GLY A 372 -22.00 10.97 12.51
CA GLY A 372 -21.85 11.31 11.09
C GLY A 372 -21.85 10.12 10.13
N LEU A 373 -22.34 8.96 10.59
CA LEU A 373 -22.44 7.70 9.85
C LEU A 373 -23.89 7.30 9.51
N GLU A 374 -24.85 8.21 9.68
CA GLU A 374 -26.29 7.91 9.67
C GLU A 374 -26.78 7.37 8.30
N ASN A 375 -26.14 7.80 7.21
CA ASN A 375 -26.51 7.41 5.85
C ASN A 375 -25.73 6.20 5.30
N ASN A 376 -24.63 5.79 5.96
CA ASN A 376 -23.67 4.81 5.43
C ASN A 376 -24.06 3.35 5.76
N ASN A 377 -25.35 3.01 5.58
CA ASN A 377 -25.97 1.74 5.98
C ASN A 377 -25.34 0.47 5.36
N LYS A 378 -24.54 0.61 4.29
CA LYS A 378 -23.87 -0.48 3.56
C LYS A 378 -22.44 -0.77 4.06
N LEU A 379 -22.02 -0.13 5.16
CA LEU A 379 -20.72 -0.39 5.78
C LEU A 379 -20.63 -1.84 6.24
N THR A 380 -19.67 -2.57 5.67
CA THR A 380 -19.28 -3.93 6.04
C THR A 380 -18.00 -3.94 6.87
N MET A 381 -17.14 -2.93 6.70
CA MET A 381 -15.85 -2.78 7.37
C MET A 381 -15.73 -1.36 7.93
N LEU A 382 -15.68 -1.25 9.26
CA LEU A 382 -15.45 0.02 9.97
C LEU A 382 -14.22 -0.10 10.88
N ASP A 383 -13.16 0.61 10.52
CA ASP A 383 -11.92 0.71 11.28
C ASP A 383 -11.79 2.11 11.90
N ILE A 384 -11.87 2.18 13.22
CA ILE A 384 -11.70 3.39 14.05
C ILE A 384 -10.70 3.12 15.19
N ALA A 385 -9.81 2.14 15.01
CA ALA A 385 -8.77 1.78 15.97
C ALA A 385 -7.73 2.89 16.21
N SER A 386 -7.01 2.88 17.33
CA SER A 386 -6.00 3.91 17.66
C SER A 386 -6.56 5.34 17.58
N ASN A 387 -7.70 5.58 18.23
CA ASN A 387 -8.33 6.88 18.38
C ASN A 387 -8.49 7.20 19.89
N ARG A 388 -9.38 8.13 20.25
CA ARG A 388 -9.66 8.54 21.64
C ARG A 388 -11.12 8.27 22.03
N ILE A 389 -11.76 7.33 21.36
CA ILE A 389 -13.18 7.05 21.50
C ILE A 389 -13.43 6.37 22.85
N LYS A 390 -14.36 6.92 23.64
CA LYS A 390 -14.65 6.46 25.02
C LYS A 390 -15.88 5.57 25.14
N LYS A 391 -16.77 5.63 24.14
CA LYS A 391 -18.08 4.98 24.12
C LYS A 391 -18.41 4.54 22.69
N ILE A 392 -19.07 3.39 22.53
CA ILE A 392 -19.69 3.02 21.25
C ILE A 392 -21.12 3.57 21.24
N GLU A 393 -21.47 4.32 20.20
CA GLU A 393 -22.78 4.92 19.99
C GLU A 393 -22.99 5.25 18.51
N ASN A 394 -24.23 5.53 18.10
CA ASN A 394 -24.59 5.97 16.75
C ASN A 394 -24.20 4.99 15.62
N ILE A 395 -24.21 3.67 15.88
CA ILE A 395 -23.91 2.63 14.87
C ILE A 395 -24.92 1.47 14.80
N SER A 396 -25.98 1.46 15.61
CA SER A 396 -26.97 0.38 15.64
C SER A 396 -27.75 0.16 14.32
N HIS A 397 -27.73 1.13 13.41
CA HIS A 397 -28.26 1.00 12.05
C HIS A 397 -27.30 0.31 11.06
N LEU A 398 -26.01 0.17 11.39
CA LEU A 398 -24.98 -0.44 10.54
C LEU A 398 -25.06 -1.99 10.56
N THR A 399 -26.21 -2.51 10.17
CA THR A 399 -26.56 -3.94 10.24
C THR A 399 -25.80 -4.84 9.25
N GLU A 400 -25.14 -4.27 8.23
CA GLU A 400 -24.28 -5.00 7.29
C GLU A 400 -22.83 -5.22 7.78
N LEU A 401 -22.45 -4.69 8.96
CA LEU A 401 -21.09 -4.84 9.50
C LEU A 401 -20.67 -6.30 9.65
N GLN A 402 -19.47 -6.60 9.13
CA GLN A 402 -18.77 -7.88 9.17
C GLN A 402 -17.46 -7.77 9.96
N GLU A 403 -16.79 -6.62 9.86
CA GLU A 403 -15.57 -6.31 10.60
C GLU A 403 -15.68 -4.96 11.32
N PHE A 404 -15.29 -4.94 12.60
CA PHE A 404 -15.28 -3.74 13.42
C PHE A 404 -13.98 -3.62 14.23
N TRP A 405 -13.11 -2.70 13.85
CA TRP A 405 -11.80 -2.53 14.48
C TRP A 405 -11.81 -1.31 15.41
N MET A 406 -11.67 -1.55 16.70
CA MET A 406 -11.77 -0.56 17.78
C MET A 406 -10.64 -0.68 18.82
N ASN A 407 -9.58 -1.44 18.52
CA ASN A 407 -8.43 -1.58 19.40
C ASN A 407 -7.74 -0.22 19.66
N ASP A 408 -6.99 -0.13 20.76
CA ASP A 408 -6.26 1.09 21.14
C ASP A 408 -7.16 2.34 21.27
N ASN A 409 -8.34 2.18 21.86
CA ASN A 409 -9.26 3.26 22.22
C ASN A 409 -9.43 3.33 23.76
N LEU A 410 -10.42 4.11 24.21
CA LEU A 410 -10.68 4.39 25.62
C LEU A 410 -12.03 3.82 26.09
N LEU A 411 -12.50 2.71 25.49
CA LEU A 411 -13.76 2.07 25.87
C LEU A 411 -13.71 1.51 27.30
N GLU A 412 -14.70 1.85 28.12
CA GLU A 412 -14.81 1.41 29.52
C GLU A 412 -16.06 0.55 29.82
N SER A 413 -17.13 0.62 29.03
CA SER A 413 -18.41 -0.03 29.36
C SER A 413 -18.80 -1.18 28.42
N TRP A 414 -19.07 -2.35 28.99
CA TRP A 414 -19.59 -3.51 28.26
C TRP A 414 -21.00 -3.29 27.68
N SER A 415 -21.78 -2.35 28.24
CA SER A 415 -23.10 -1.99 27.70
C SER A 415 -23.05 -1.48 26.27
N ASP A 416 -21.92 -0.91 25.86
CA ASP A 416 -21.78 -0.22 24.58
C ASP A 416 -21.78 -1.21 23.41
N LEU A 417 -21.51 -2.49 23.68
CA LEU A 417 -21.65 -3.58 22.70
C LEU A 417 -23.12 -3.87 22.33
N ASP A 418 -24.10 -3.32 23.06
CA ASP A 418 -25.52 -3.44 22.71
C ASP A 418 -25.85 -2.78 21.36
N GLU A 419 -25.12 -1.72 20.98
CA GLU A 419 -25.22 -1.08 19.66
C GLU A 419 -24.90 -2.07 18.52
N LEU A 420 -23.97 -3.01 18.74
CA LEU A 420 -23.54 -3.98 17.73
C LEU A 420 -24.51 -5.16 17.55
N LYS A 421 -25.53 -5.32 18.42
CA LYS A 421 -26.50 -6.44 18.35
C LYS A 421 -27.31 -6.46 17.05
N GLY A 422 -27.39 -5.35 16.32
CA GLY A 422 -28.01 -5.27 15.00
C GLY A 422 -27.20 -5.97 13.89
N ALA A 423 -25.87 -6.00 14.00
CA ALA A 423 -24.95 -6.54 13.01
C ALA A 423 -24.81 -8.07 13.14
N ARG A 424 -25.80 -8.80 12.61
CA ARG A 424 -25.85 -10.28 12.70
C ARG A 424 -24.77 -11.02 11.90
N ASN A 425 -24.09 -10.33 10.99
CA ASN A 425 -23.03 -10.87 10.15
C ASN A 425 -21.62 -10.48 10.66
N LEU A 426 -21.52 -9.89 11.86
CA LEU A 426 -20.26 -9.47 12.46
C LEU A 426 -19.39 -10.69 12.79
N GLU A 427 -18.31 -10.86 12.04
CA GLU A 427 -17.37 -11.99 12.13
C GLU A 427 -16.13 -11.62 12.96
N THR A 428 -15.58 -10.42 12.76
CA THR A 428 -14.33 -9.99 13.39
C THR A 428 -14.49 -8.69 14.17
N VAL A 429 -14.08 -8.70 15.45
CA VAL A 429 -14.07 -7.51 16.31
C VAL A 429 -12.73 -7.40 17.03
N TYR A 430 -12.06 -6.25 16.92
CA TYR A 430 -10.86 -5.94 17.70
C TYR A 430 -11.18 -4.94 18.80
N LEU A 431 -11.16 -5.39 20.06
CA LEU A 431 -11.33 -4.54 21.26
C LEU A 431 -10.07 -4.49 22.14
N GLU A 432 -8.98 -5.14 21.73
CA GLU A 432 -7.73 -5.17 22.51
C GLU A 432 -7.15 -3.77 22.77
N ARG A 433 -6.36 -3.64 23.84
CA ARG A 433 -5.74 -2.38 24.30
C ARG A 433 -6.74 -1.26 24.65
N ASN A 434 -8.02 -1.58 24.83
CA ASN A 434 -9.00 -0.74 25.52
C ASN A 434 -8.99 -1.00 27.05
N PRO A 435 -9.47 -0.06 27.88
CA PRO A 435 -9.76 -0.29 29.29
C PRO A 435 -10.61 -1.54 29.56
N LEU A 436 -11.58 -1.87 28.68
CA LEU A 436 -12.36 -3.12 28.72
C LEU A 436 -11.49 -4.39 28.84
N GLN A 437 -10.30 -4.43 28.22
CA GLN A 437 -9.42 -5.60 28.27
C GLN A 437 -8.83 -5.87 29.67
N LYS A 438 -9.00 -4.95 30.63
CA LYS A 438 -8.60 -5.14 32.03
C LYS A 438 -9.59 -6.00 32.82
N ASP A 439 -10.81 -6.20 32.31
CA ASP A 439 -11.80 -7.07 32.95
C ASP A 439 -11.36 -8.54 32.81
N PRO A 440 -11.21 -9.30 33.91
CA PRO A 440 -10.77 -10.68 33.87
C PRO A 440 -11.90 -11.71 33.66
N GLN A 441 -13.14 -11.25 33.39
CA GLN A 441 -14.34 -12.10 33.25
C GLN A 441 -14.40 -12.91 31.94
#